data_AF-A0A3S0WBL5-F1
#
_entry.id   AF-A0A3S0WBL5-F1
#
_cell.length_a   1.000
_cell.length_b   1.000
_cell.length_c   1.000
_cell.angle_alpha   90.00
_cell.angle_beta   90.00
_cell.angle_gamma   90.00
#
_symmetry.space_group_name_H-M   'P 1'
#
loop_
_entity.id
_entity.type
_entity.pdbx_description
1 polymer ?
#
loop_
_entity_poly.entity_id
_entity_poly.type
_entity_poly.pdbx_seq_one_letter_code
_entity_poly.pdbx_strand_id
1 'polypeptide(L)'
;MRKTGRATISWIGRRGYTGKRADMKAKTANLDVGHYSTAGLVCSPLLRPEAFTANRLGDARKEWLKSCHLITVPPNGFDDDRQPIGCHTPYMLQTNPQHRHYGCVALVEMGLLVPRYVHGDYDLYALIPANQPFDPTKLSVRQSSLVSTMSPQGLSMNERARMPTMNLQHNHDSLPASLIPHGQTHTSVLNFEGPLSFQVANYINVRICNTSPDLLGALMVNHGEQVNIGAKGLTCEPVLAIMSRQRHGQSACILNTQEAHEEFYRNA
;
A
#
# COMPACT_ATOMS: atom_id res chain seq x y z
N MET A 1 -12.01 -0.68 -8.78
CA MET A 1 -11.49 -1.11 -7.46
C MET A 1 -11.54 -2.62 -7.37
N ARG A 2 -10.46 -3.27 -6.92
CA ARG A 2 -10.51 -4.71 -6.63
C ARG A 2 -11.31 -4.97 -5.36
N LYS A 3 -11.74 -6.22 -5.16
CA LYS A 3 -12.51 -6.62 -3.97
C LYS A 3 -11.63 -6.61 -2.72
N THR A 4 -11.90 -5.69 -1.80
CA THR A 4 -11.29 -5.70 -0.47
C THR A 4 -11.80 -6.88 0.37
N GLY A 5 -10.92 -7.49 1.16
CA GLY A 5 -11.29 -8.61 2.04
C GLY A 5 -12.36 -8.22 3.06
N ARG A 6 -13.37 -9.07 3.26
CA ARG A 6 -14.51 -8.76 4.15
C ARG A 6 -14.09 -8.39 5.58
N ALA A 7 -13.14 -9.11 6.16
CA ALA A 7 -12.66 -8.85 7.51
C ALA A 7 -11.97 -7.47 7.63
N THR A 8 -11.25 -7.06 6.58
CA THR A 8 -10.58 -5.75 6.50
C THR A 8 -11.58 -4.60 6.62
N ILE A 9 -12.75 -4.70 5.98
CA ILE A 9 -13.76 -3.62 5.92
C ILE A 9 -14.12 -3.12 7.32
N SER A 10 -14.15 -4.01 8.31
CA SER A 10 -14.48 -3.64 9.69
C SER A 10 -13.48 -2.66 10.31
N TRP A 11 -12.23 -2.64 9.87
CA TRP A 11 -11.17 -1.76 10.40
C TRP A 11 -11.04 -0.44 9.66
N ILE A 12 -11.52 -0.38 8.42
CA ILE A 12 -11.41 0.80 7.58
C ILE A 12 -12.14 1.96 8.26
N GLY A 13 -11.44 3.09 8.40
CA GLY A 13 -12.01 4.30 9.00
C GLY A 13 -12.02 4.31 10.53
N ARG A 14 -11.45 3.30 11.19
CA ARG A 14 -11.33 3.28 12.66
C ARG A 14 -10.05 3.98 13.14
N ARG A 15 -10.17 4.71 14.25
CA ARG A 15 -9.03 5.28 14.98
C ARG A 15 -8.05 4.18 15.37
N GLY A 16 -6.75 4.42 15.20
CA GLY A 16 -5.69 3.46 15.51
C GLY A 16 -5.47 2.40 14.44
N TYR A 17 -6.01 2.58 13.23
CA TYR A 17 -5.84 1.67 12.10
C TYR A 17 -5.43 2.42 10.83
N THR A 18 -4.73 1.73 9.93
CA THR A 18 -4.31 2.27 8.63
C THR A 18 -4.23 1.19 7.57
N GLY A 19 -4.39 1.56 6.30
CA GLY A 19 -4.18 0.65 5.19
C GLY A 19 -2.71 0.26 5.06
N LYS A 20 -2.49 -0.94 4.55
CA LYS A 20 -1.18 -1.49 4.24
C LYS A 20 -0.47 -0.64 3.17
N ARG A 21 0.77 -0.25 3.43
CA ARG A 21 1.60 0.46 2.46
C ARG A 21 2.23 -0.51 1.47
N ALA A 22 2.72 0.03 0.36
CA ALA A 22 3.32 -0.76 -0.72
C ALA A 22 4.56 -1.56 -0.30
N ASP A 23 5.32 -1.11 0.70
CA ASP A 23 6.51 -1.80 1.24
C ASP A 23 6.16 -3.06 2.06
N MET A 24 5.01 -3.05 2.74
CA MET A 24 4.53 -4.16 3.55
C MET A 24 3.88 -5.24 2.67
N LYS A 25 4.60 -6.32 2.38
CA LYS A 25 4.10 -7.46 1.58
C LYS A 25 3.38 -8.53 2.40
N ALA A 26 3.60 -8.55 3.72
CA ALA A 26 2.92 -9.46 4.64
C ALA A 26 1.40 -9.48 4.45
N LYS A 27 0.80 -10.65 4.71
CA LYS A 27 -0.64 -10.89 4.50
C LYS A 27 -1.45 -10.53 5.73
N THR A 28 -2.69 -10.12 5.50
CA THR A 28 -3.70 -10.04 6.55
C THR A 28 -4.17 -11.44 6.95
N ALA A 29 -4.43 -11.63 8.24
CA ALA A 29 -5.10 -12.82 8.76
C ALA A 29 -6.54 -12.90 8.23
N ASN A 30 -7.06 -14.12 8.09
CA ASN A 30 -8.43 -14.35 7.63
C ASN A 30 -9.36 -14.87 8.73
N LEU A 31 -8.83 -15.16 9.91
CA LEU A 31 -9.58 -15.62 11.08
C LEU A 31 -9.21 -14.79 12.31
N ASP A 32 -10.18 -14.59 13.18
CA ASP A 32 -9.93 -14.28 14.58
C ASP A 32 -9.57 -15.58 15.29
N VAL A 33 -8.82 -15.48 16.38
CA VAL A 33 -8.34 -16.66 17.10
C VAL A 33 -8.62 -16.50 18.58
N GLY A 34 -9.50 -17.33 19.13
CA GLY A 34 -9.92 -17.19 20.53
C GLY A 34 -10.49 -15.80 20.79
N HIS A 35 -9.92 -15.09 21.76
CA HIS A 35 -10.30 -13.71 22.10
C HIS A 35 -9.54 -12.63 21.33
N TYR A 36 -8.60 -13.02 20.45
CA TYR A 36 -7.78 -12.08 19.70
C TYR A 36 -8.47 -11.68 18.40
N SER A 37 -8.64 -10.37 18.21
CA SER A 37 -9.16 -9.76 16.99
C SER A 37 -8.04 -9.59 15.97
N THR A 38 -7.82 -10.60 15.12
CA THR A 38 -6.74 -10.64 14.13
C THR A 38 -7.24 -10.54 12.70
N ALA A 39 -8.48 -10.95 12.42
CA ALA A 39 -9.02 -11.04 11.08
C ALA A 39 -8.99 -9.68 10.37
N GLY A 40 -8.43 -9.62 9.17
CA GLY A 40 -8.32 -8.38 8.37
C GLY A 40 -7.12 -7.50 8.70
N LEU A 41 -6.34 -7.83 9.73
CA LEU A 41 -5.09 -7.15 10.09
C LEU A 41 -3.87 -7.93 9.60
N VAL A 42 -2.78 -7.23 9.25
CA VAL A 42 -1.48 -7.84 8.95
C VAL A 42 -0.99 -8.55 10.21
N CYS A 43 -0.75 -9.85 10.10
CA CYS A 43 -0.50 -10.71 11.24
C CYS A 43 0.72 -11.60 10.98
N SER A 44 1.49 -11.91 12.02
CA SER A 44 2.63 -12.81 11.95
C SER A 44 2.16 -14.27 11.84
N PRO A 45 2.40 -14.97 10.73
CA PRO A 45 2.10 -16.39 10.60
C PRO A 45 3.08 -17.29 11.39
N LEU A 46 4.10 -16.68 12.01
CA LEU A 46 5.02 -17.37 12.91
C LEU A 46 4.51 -17.33 14.36
N LEU A 47 3.88 -16.23 14.76
CA LEU A 47 3.30 -16.08 16.11
C LEU A 47 1.86 -16.60 16.19
N ARG A 48 1.10 -16.43 15.10
CA ARG A 48 -0.32 -16.80 14.98
C ARG A 48 -0.59 -17.56 13.67
N PRO A 49 0.05 -18.73 13.43
CA PRO A 49 -0.23 -19.54 12.24
C PRO A 49 -1.71 -19.89 12.09
N GLU A 50 -2.43 -20.06 13.19
CA GLU A 50 -3.84 -20.41 13.23
C GLU A 50 -4.80 -19.27 12.82
N ALA A 51 -4.30 -18.02 12.71
CA ALA A 51 -5.05 -16.90 12.14
C ALA A 51 -5.16 -16.96 10.61
N PHE A 52 -4.55 -17.98 9.98
CA PHE A 52 -4.53 -18.22 8.55
C PHE A 52 -5.11 -19.60 8.22
N THR A 53 -6.06 -19.64 7.28
CA THR A 53 -6.50 -20.90 6.67
C THR A 53 -5.33 -21.66 6.03
N ALA A 54 -5.44 -22.99 5.95
CA ALA A 54 -4.38 -23.87 5.44
C ALA A 54 -3.87 -23.46 4.04
N ASN A 55 -4.77 -23.07 3.14
CA ASN A 55 -4.43 -22.62 1.79
C ASN A 55 -3.75 -21.24 1.73
N ARG A 56 -3.83 -20.42 2.80
CA ARG A 56 -3.24 -19.07 2.86
C ARG A 56 -1.94 -19.05 3.67
N LEU A 57 -1.75 -20.00 4.59
CA LEU A 57 -0.62 -20.00 5.52
C LEU A 57 0.74 -20.04 4.80
N GLY A 58 0.87 -20.85 3.74
CA GLY A 58 2.11 -20.93 2.95
C GLY A 58 2.51 -19.58 2.35
N ASP A 59 1.58 -18.93 1.66
CA ASP A 59 1.80 -17.59 1.08
C ASP A 59 2.02 -16.53 2.16
N ALA A 60 1.30 -16.61 3.29
CA ALA A 60 1.49 -15.70 4.41
C ALA A 60 2.92 -15.78 4.95
N ARG A 61 3.47 -16.98 5.15
CA ARG A 61 4.86 -17.18 5.59
C ARG A 61 5.86 -16.64 4.57
N LYS A 62 5.65 -16.95 3.29
CA LYS A 62 6.52 -16.49 2.20
C LYS A 62 6.58 -14.96 2.13
N GLU A 63 5.43 -14.29 2.12
CA GLU A 63 5.40 -12.83 2.07
C GLU A 63 5.82 -12.18 3.39
N TRP A 64 5.64 -12.84 4.52
CA TRP A 64 6.16 -12.38 5.82
C TRP A 64 7.68 -12.26 5.82
N LEU A 65 8.39 -13.27 5.31
CA LEU A 65 9.86 -13.26 5.23
C LEU A 65 10.41 -12.12 4.37
N LYS A 66 9.63 -11.63 3.39
CA LYS A 66 10.01 -10.46 2.59
C LYS A 66 9.86 -9.15 3.33
N SER A 67 9.07 -9.09 4.40
CA SER A 67 8.75 -7.85 5.12
C SER A 67 9.23 -7.82 6.56
N CYS A 68 9.68 -8.95 7.12
CA CYS A 68 10.09 -9.02 8.53
C CYS A 68 11.24 -8.06 8.88
N HIS A 69 12.08 -7.70 7.91
CA HIS A 69 13.15 -6.70 8.08
C HIS A 69 12.62 -5.27 8.31
N LEU A 70 11.35 -5.00 8.01
CA LEU A 70 10.69 -3.71 8.25
C LEU A 70 9.98 -3.65 9.61
N ILE A 71 10.04 -4.71 10.41
CA ILE A 71 9.22 -4.88 11.62
C ILE A 71 10.12 -5.04 12.84
N THR A 72 10.05 -4.11 13.78
CA THR A 72 10.64 -4.25 15.12
C THR A 72 9.78 -5.21 15.94
N VAL A 73 10.42 -6.20 16.57
CA VAL A 73 9.75 -7.16 17.46
C VAL A 73 10.11 -6.81 18.91
N PRO A 74 9.27 -6.02 19.63
CA PRO A 74 9.51 -5.73 21.04
C PRO A 74 9.34 -7.00 21.89
N PRO A 75 10.04 -7.13 23.03
CA PRO A 75 9.89 -8.30 23.91
C PRO A 75 8.53 -8.36 24.63
N ASN A 76 7.95 -7.20 25.00
CA ASN A 76 6.77 -7.10 25.85
C ASN A 76 5.60 -6.36 25.18
N GLY A 77 5.54 -6.35 23.85
CA GLY A 77 4.56 -5.59 23.10
C GLY A 77 4.80 -4.07 23.14
N PHE A 78 3.74 -3.34 22.83
CA PHE A 78 3.69 -1.88 22.89
C PHE A 78 2.30 -1.42 23.33
N ASP A 79 2.20 -0.16 23.77
CA ASP A 79 0.97 0.52 24.14
C ASP A 79 0.40 1.26 22.91
N ASP A 80 -0.88 1.02 22.61
CA ASP A 80 -1.58 1.57 21.44
C ASP A 80 -1.67 3.10 21.46
N ASP A 81 -1.64 3.72 22.63
CA ASP A 81 -1.82 5.16 22.82
C ASP A 81 -0.50 5.91 23.08
N ARG A 82 0.64 5.20 23.08
CA ARG A 82 1.96 5.79 23.32
C ARG A 82 2.89 5.62 22.13
N GLN A 83 3.54 6.73 21.78
CA GLN A 83 4.60 6.73 20.79
C GLN A 83 5.77 5.82 21.27
N PRO A 84 6.19 4.83 20.48
CA PRO A 84 7.25 3.93 20.88
C PRO A 84 8.62 4.58 20.79
N ILE A 85 9.49 4.29 21.75
CA ILE A 85 10.85 4.84 21.84
C ILE A 85 11.85 3.81 21.29
N GLY A 86 12.84 4.27 20.52
CA GLY A 86 13.92 3.41 20.02
C GLY A 86 13.52 2.44 18.91
N CYS A 87 12.39 2.68 18.23
CA CYS A 87 11.99 1.89 17.07
C CYS A 87 12.70 2.39 15.80
N HIS A 88 13.57 1.57 15.22
CA HIS A 88 14.31 1.91 14.00
C HIS A 88 13.73 1.29 12.74
N THR A 89 12.47 0.86 12.78
CA THR A 89 11.77 0.35 11.60
C THR A 89 10.39 0.99 11.49
N PRO A 90 9.77 1.02 10.30
CA PRO A 90 8.47 1.65 10.12
C PRO A 90 7.33 0.92 10.85
N TYR A 91 7.51 -0.35 11.22
CA TYR A 91 6.47 -1.18 11.82
C TYR A 91 6.88 -1.86 13.12
N MET A 92 5.90 -2.23 13.93
CA MET A 92 6.09 -3.01 15.16
C MET A 92 5.12 -4.19 15.23
N LEU A 93 5.58 -5.30 15.81
CA LEU A 93 4.74 -6.46 16.10
C LEU A 93 4.20 -6.40 17.54
N GLN A 94 2.89 -6.55 17.73
CA GLN A 94 2.30 -6.64 19.06
C GLN A 94 2.58 -8.02 19.65
N THR A 95 3.49 -8.10 20.62
CA THR A 95 3.94 -9.35 21.25
C THR A 95 3.42 -9.55 22.68
N ASN A 96 2.61 -8.63 23.22
CA ASN A 96 1.95 -8.85 24.50
C ASN A 96 0.81 -9.88 24.34
N PRO A 97 0.88 -11.07 24.96
CA PRO A 97 -0.16 -12.10 24.85
C PRO A 97 -1.49 -11.70 25.48
N GLN A 98 -1.55 -10.66 26.29
CA GLN A 98 -2.83 -10.17 26.84
C GLN A 98 -3.50 -9.14 25.93
N HIS A 99 -2.82 -8.70 24.86
CA HIS A 99 -3.35 -7.68 23.97
C HIS A 99 -4.32 -8.29 22.95
N ARG A 100 -5.46 -7.63 22.70
CA ARG A 100 -6.48 -8.11 21.74
C ARG A 100 -5.94 -8.33 20.32
N HIS A 101 -4.85 -7.65 19.97
CA HIS A 101 -4.18 -7.73 18.66
C HIS A 101 -2.84 -8.45 18.72
N TYR A 102 -2.65 -9.36 19.68
CA TYR A 102 -1.44 -10.19 19.76
C TYR A 102 -1.12 -10.86 18.43
N GLY A 103 0.09 -10.60 17.92
CA GLY A 103 0.58 -11.05 16.62
C GLY A 103 0.27 -10.14 15.43
N CYS A 104 -0.43 -9.02 15.62
CA CYS A 104 -0.69 -8.04 14.55
C CYS A 104 0.39 -6.96 14.47
N VAL A 105 0.56 -6.41 13.26
CA VAL A 105 1.54 -5.38 12.95
C VAL A 105 0.90 -3.99 13.00
N ALA A 106 1.60 -3.04 13.61
CA ALA A 106 1.25 -1.62 13.60
C ALA A 106 2.31 -0.79 12.88
N LEU A 107 1.86 0.24 12.17
CA LEU A 107 2.69 1.32 11.62
C LEU A 107 3.04 2.30 12.74
N VAL A 108 4.32 2.65 12.84
CA VAL A 108 4.86 3.60 13.84
C VAL A 108 5.83 4.62 13.25
N GLU A 109 6.23 4.47 11.97
CA GLU A 109 7.17 5.35 11.27
C GLU A 109 8.44 5.63 12.09
N MET A 110 9.24 4.60 12.39
CA MET A 110 10.47 4.78 13.18
C MET A 110 10.20 5.36 14.57
N GLY A 111 9.02 5.08 15.14
CA GLY A 111 8.57 5.64 16.39
C GLY A 111 8.22 7.11 16.34
N LEU A 112 7.96 7.70 15.16
CA LEU A 112 7.44 9.07 15.02
C LEU A 112 5.90 9.14 15.21
N LEU A 113 5.22 8.01 15.08
CA LEU A 113 3.76 7.92 15.18
C LEU A 113 3.34 7.05 16.37
N VAL A 114 2.21 7.42 16.96
CA VAL A 114 1.43 6.50 17.80
C VAL A 114 1.02 5.28 16.96
N PRO A 115 1.09 4.05 17.49
CA PRO A 115 0.83 2.83 16.72
C PRO A 115 -0.51 2.82 15.99
N ARG A 116 -0.50 2.38 14.73
CA ARG A 116 -1.72 2.15 13.94
C ARG A 116 -1.72 0.76 13.31
N TYR A 117 -2.64 -0.10 13.71
CA TYR A 117 -2.71 -1.46 13.19
C TYR A 117 -3.02 -1.48 11.69
N VAL A 118 -2.26 -2.32 10.98
CA VAL A 118 -2.27 -2.33 9.52
C VAL A 118 -3.35 -3.28 9.03
N HIS A 119 -4.36 -2.76 8.32
CA HIS A 119 -5.39 -3.54 7.63
C HIS A 119 -5.12 -3.58 6.13
N GLY A 120 -5.86 -4.41 5.38
CA GLY A 120 -5.78 -4.40 3.91
C GLY A 120 -6.22 -3.05 3.31
N ASP A 121 -5.54 -2.58 2.28
CA ASP A 121 -5.85 -1.31 1.61
C ASP A 121 -6.89 -1.47 0.48
N TYR A 122 -7.24 -0.35 -0.13
CA TYR A 122 -8.06 -0.29 -1.33
C TYR A 122 -7.18 -0.39 -2.57
N ASP A 123 -7.15 -1.58 -3.16
CA ASP A 123 -6.42 -1.84 -4.40
C ASP A 123 -7.14 -1.21 -5.62
N LEU A 124 -6.49 -0.22 -6.24
CA LEU A 124 -6.94 0.30 -7.53
C LEU A 124 -6.72 -0.76 -8.62
N TYR A 125 -7.80 -1.07 -9.35
CA TYR A 125 -7.74 -2.00 -10.47
C TYR A 125 -7.28 -1.29 -11.74
N ALA A 126 -7.98 -0.21 -12.11
CA ALA A 126 -7.70 0.65 -13.25
C ALA A 126 -8.32 2.04 -13.00
N LEU A 127 -7.76 3.07 -13.63
CA LEU A 127 -8.28 4.42 -13.74
C LEU A 127 -8.41 4.74 -15.22
N ILE A 128 -9.61 5.13 -15.62
CA ILE A 128 -9.91 5.43 -17.01
C ILE A 128 -10.15 6.93 -17.13
N PRO A 129 -9.30 7.67 -17.85
CA PRO A 129 -9.54 9.08 -18.14
C PRO A 129 -10.85 9.24 -18.93
N ALA A 130 -11.67 10.21 -18.53
CA ALA A 130 -12.91 10.50 -19.24
C ALA A 130 -12.63 10.99 -20.68
N ASN A 131 -13.51 10.60 -21.61
CA ASN A 131 -13.50 11.03 -23.02
C ASN A 131 -12.26 10.58 -23.82
N GLN A 132 -11.60 9.50 -23.41
CA GLN A 132 -10.55 8.87 -24.19
C GLN A 132 -10.88 7.38 -24.38
N PRO A 133 -10.86 6.85 -25.61
CA PRO A 133 -10.98 5.42 -25.82
C PRO A 133 -9.91 4.69 -25.00
N PHE A 134 -10.35 3.85 -24.06
CA PHE A 134 -9.44 3.11 -23.21
C PHE A 134 -9.07 1.79 -23.89
N ASP A 135 -7.79 1.64 -24.23
CA ASP A 135 -7.23 0.40 -24.73
C ASP A 135 -6.30 -0.22 -23.66
N PRO A 136 -6.75 -1.27 -22.94
CA PRO A 136 -5.94 -1.89 -21.90
C PRO A 136 -4.64 -2.51 -22.45
N THR A 137 -4.54 -2.73 -23.76
CA THR A 137 -3.34 -3.32 -24.39
C THR A 137 -2.24 -2.31 -24.71
N LYS A 138 -2.54 -1.01 -24.66
CA LYS A 138 -1.61 0.08 -25.01
C LYS A 138 -1.01 0.81 -23.80
N LEU A 139 -1.25 0.31 -22.60
CA LEU A 139 -0.70 0.91 -21.39
C LEU A 139 0.81 0.67 -21.29
N SER A 140 1.59 1.75 -21.35
CA SER A 140 3.02 1.71 -21.10
C SER A 140 3.31 1.89 -19.61
N VAL A 141 4.04 0.94 -19.03
CA VAL A 141 4.56 1.07 -17.66
C VAL A 141 5.55 2.22 -17.64
N ARG A 142 5.23 3.30 -16.91
CA ARG A 142 6.24 4.32 -16.59
C ARG A 142 7.18 3.74 -15.55
N GLN A 143 8.45 3.57 -15.87
CA GLN A 143 9.46 3.30 -14.85
C GLN A 143 9.88 4.63 -14.23
N SER A 144 9.68 4.79 -12.94
CA SER A 144 10.35 5.87 -12.17
C SER A 144 11.35 5.24 -11.22
N SER A 145 12.57 5.79 -11.18
CA SER A 145 13.58 5.43 -10.19
C SER A 145 13.32 6.23 -8.91
N LEU A 146 13.07 5.53 -7.79
CA LEU A 146 13.30 6.12 -6.48
C LEU A 146 14.80 6.11 -6.24
N VAL A 147 15.46 7.25 -6.40
CA VAL A 147 16.81 7.43 -5.86
C VAL A 147 16.64 7.50 -4.35
N SER A 148 16.95 6.41 -3.65
CA SER A 148 17.08 6.42 -2.20
C SER A 148 18.04 7.54 -1.82
N THR A 149 17.53 8.62 -1.25
CA THR A 149 18.35 9.61 -0.54
C THR A 149 18.79 8.98 0.77
N MET A 150 19.64 7.95 0.68
CA MET A 150 20.59 7.65 1.74
C MET A 150 21.49 8.88 1.79
N SER A 151 21.09 9.84 2.63
CA SER A 151 21.92 11.00 2.93
C SER A 151 23.27 10.46 3.41
N PRO A 152 24.40 10.82 2.77
CA PRO A 152 25.71 10.54 3.35
C PRO A 152 25.73 11.12 4.76
N GLN A 153 26.20 10.35 5.74
CA GLN A 153 26.49 10.90 7.06
C GLN A 153 27.50 12.04 6.87
N GLY A 154 27.11 13.29 7.14
CA GLY A 154 28.03 14.44 7.10
C GLY A 154 27.50 15.76 6.55
N LEU A 155 26.33 15.82 5.91
CA LEU A 155 25.81 17.09 5.37
C LEU A 155 25.00 17.90 6.39
N SER A 156 25.29 19.21 6.49
CA SER A 156 24.55 20.17 7.30
C SER A 156 23.17 20.49 6.71
N MET A 157 22.24 21.02 7.53
CA MET A 157 20.88 21.37 7.08
C MET A 157 20.87 22.38 5.92
N ASN A 158 21.79 23.35 5.90
CA ASN A 158 21.87 24.35 4.84
C ASN A 158 22.37 23.77 3.51
N GLU A 159 23.17 22.71 3.55
CA GLU A 159 23.63 22.00 2.34
C GLU A 159 22.53 21.10 1.79
N ARG A 160 21.69 20.52 2.65
CA ARG A 160 20.50 19.74 2.25
C ARG A 160 19.45 20.60 1.53
N ALA A 161 19.23 21.83 2.00
CA ALA A 161 18.28 22.75 1.38
C ALA A 161 18.72 23.27 0.00
N ARG A 162 20.01 23.19 -0.31
CA ARG A 162 20.58 23.59 -1.61
C ARG A 162 20.69 22.45 -2.61
N MET A 163 20.38 21.21 -2.22
CA MET A 163 20.29 20.13 -3.21
C MET A 163 19.06 20.34 -4.09
N PRO A 164 19.20 20.28 -5.43
CA PRO A 164 18.04 20.28 -6.29
C PRO A 164 17.21 19.04 -5.94
N THR A 165 15.93 19.24 -5.61
CA THR A 165 14.96 18.16 -5.54
C THR A 165 14.95 17.46 -6.90
N MET A 166 15.66 16.34 -7.01
CA MET A 166 15.73 15.55 -8.24
C MET A 166 14.43 14.75 -8.42
N ASN A 167 13.34 15.45 -8.68
CA ASN A 167 12.26 14.93 -9.53
C ASN A 167 12.73 15.10 -10.98
N LEU A 168 13.69 14.27 -11.41
CA LEU A 168 14.13 14.25 -12.80
C LEU A 168 13.10 13.53 -13.66
N GLN A 169 12.11 14.30 -14.10
CA GLN A 169 11.26 14.00 -15.22
C GLN A 169 12.08 14.13 -16.51
N HIS A 170 12.90 13.14 -16.89
CA HIS A 170 13.56 13.17 -18.21
C HIS A 170 13.26 11.92 -19.01
N ASN A 171 12.62 12.18 -20.17
CA ASN A 171 12.62 11.30 -21.32
C ASN A 171 14.06 10.88 -21.64
N HIS A 172 14.17 9.71 -22.26
CA HIS A 172 15.36 9.20 -22.91
C HIS A 172 16.34 10.29 -23.39
N ASP A 173 17.58 10.14 -22.92
CA ASP A 173 18.86 10.63 -23.47
C ASP A 173 19.69 11.52 -22.53
N SER A 174 20.82 10.92 -22.10
CA SER A 174 22.09 11.57 -21.75
C SER A 174 22.24 12.26 -20.38
N LEU A 175 22.80 11.53 -19.40
CA LEU A 175 23.72 12.11 -18.42
C LEU A 175 25.11 11.49 -18.60
N PRO A 176 26.20 12.28 -18.59
CA PRO A 176 27.56 11.76 -18.73
C PRO A 176 27.95 10.95 -17.49
N ALA A 177 28.61 9.80 -17.71
CA ALA A 177 29.01 8.85 -16.67
C ALA A 177 29.94 9.43 -15.58
N SER A 178 30.48 10.64 -15.77
CA SER A 178 31.39 11.33 -14.86
C SER A 178 30.73 11.95 -13.61
N LEU A 179 29.39 11.95 -13.52
CA LEU A 179 28.66 12.51 -12.36
C LEU A 179 28.09 11.46 -11.41
N ILE A 180 28.43 10.17 -11.57
CA ILE A 180 27.95 9.07 -10.72
C ILE A 180 29.07 8.72 -9.70
N PRO A 181 28.90 8.99 -8.40
CA PRO A 181 29.86 8.55 -7.38
C PRO A 181 29.91 7.02 -7.32
N HIS A 182 31.12 6.45 -7.34
CA HIS A 182 31.32 5.00 -7.15
C HIS A 182 30.73 4.54 -5.81
N GLY A 183 29.78 3.59 -5.85
CA GLY A 183 29.26 2.91 -4.67
C GLY A 183 27.75 3.02 -4.43
N GLN A 184 26.99 3.78 -5.24
CA GLN A 184 25.53 3.76 -5.15
C GLN A 184 24.95 2.58 -5.94
N THR A 185 24.37 1.60 -5.23
CA THR A 185 23.48 0.62 -5.84
C THR A 185 22.21 1.33 -6.27
N HIS A 186 22.00 1.46 -7.58
CA HIS A 186 20.70 1.80 -8.15
C HIS A 186 19.69 0.74 -7.68
N THR A 187 18.94 1.04 -6.62
CA THR A 187 17.78 0.23 -6.26
C THR A 187 16.63 0.78 -7.09
N SER A 188 16.49 0.30 -8.32
CA SER A 188 15.32 0.61 -9.14
C SER A 188 14.09 -0.02 -8.51
N VAL A 189 13.39 0.72 -7.66
CA VAL A 189 12.03 0.35 -7.27
C VAL A 189 11.14 0.70 -8.44
N LEU A 190 10.52 -0.30 -9.06
CA LEU A 190 9.54 -0.07 -10.11
C LEU A 190 8.35 0.70 -9.50
N ASN A 191 8.27 1.99 -9.79
CA ASN A 191 7.09 2.77 -9.50
C ASN A 191 6.12 2.61 -10.67
N PHE A 192 5.01 1.91 -10.45
CA PHE A 192 4.00 1.62 -11.46
C PHE A 192 2.89 2.67 -11.53
N GLU A 193 3.04 3.79 -10.80
CA GLU A 193 2.02 4.83 -10.74
C GLU A 193 2.27 5.92 -11.78
N GLY A 194 1.33 6.07 -12.72
CA GLY A 194 1.26 7.27 -13.55
C GLY A 194 0.87 8.50 -12.71
N PRO A 195 1.16 9.73 -13.17
CA PRO A 195 0.76 10.96 -12.47
C PRO A 195 -0.73 11.02 -12.12
N LEU A 196 -1.59 10.47 -12.98
CA LEU A 196 -3.03 10.37 -12.73
C LEU A 196 -3.33 9.44 -11.54
N SER A 197 -2.67 8.29 -11.45
CA SER A 197 -2.84 7.34 -10.35
C SER A 197 -2.46 7.95 -9.01
N PHE A 198 -1.33 8.65 -8.98
CA PHE A 198 -0.89 9.40 -7.79
C PHE A 198 -1.89 10.51 -7.41
N GLN A 199 -2.36 11.30 -8.37
CA GLN A 199 -3.35 12.36 -8.13
C GLN A 199 -4.67 11.81 -7.58
N VAL A 200 -5.17 10.72 -8.16
CA VAL A 200 -6.43 10.08 -7.73
C VAL A 200 -6.28 9.44 -6.35
N ALA A 201 -5.19 8.70 -6.09
CA ALA A 201 -4.93 8.11 -4.79
C ALA A 201 -4.87 9.18 -3.69
N ASN A 202 -4.14 10.28 -3.94
CA ASN A 202 -4.08 11.41 -3.02
C ASN A 202 -5.42 12.08 -2.82
N TYR A 203 -6.18 12.32 -3.89
CA TYR A 203 -7.52 12.89 -3.80
C TYR A 203 -8.42 12.03 -2.91
N ILE A 204 -8.45 10.72 -3.12
CA ILE A 204 -9.25 9.79 -2.33
C ILE A 204 -8.81 9.82 -0.86
N ASN A 205 -7.53 9.71 -0.57
CA ASN A 205 -7.01 9.74 0.80
C ASN A 205 -7.33 11.07 1.51
N VAL A 206 -7.19 12.21 0.84
CA VAL A 206 -7.57 13.52 1.41
C VAL A 206 -9.06 13.60 1.67
N ARG A 207 -9.91 13.13 0.75
CA ARG A 207 -11.37 13.13 0.94
C ARG A 207 -11.77 12.24 2.11
N ILE A 208 -11.13 11.09 2.28
CA ILE A 208 -11.36 10.18 3.42
C ILE A 208 -10.90 10.84 4.72
N CYS A 209 -9.68 11.38 4.75
CA CYS A 209 -9.13 12.10 5.90
C CYS A 209 -10.04 13.24 6.36
N ASN A 210 -10.66 13.95 5.43
CA ASN A 210 -11.56 15.06 5.75
C ASN A 210 -12.92 14.61 6.33
N THR A 211 -13.22 13.31 6.38
CA THR A 211 -14.45 12.82 7.02
C THR A 211 -14.31 12.65 8.54
N SER A 212 -13.09 12.52 9.06
CA SER A 212 -12.84 12.42 10.51
C SER A 212 -11.38 12.79 10.86
N PRO A 213 -11.14 13.61 11.90
CA PRO A 213 -9.79 13.90 12.40
C PRO A 213 -8.97 12.66 12.75
N ASP A 214 -9.64 11.57 13.18
CA ASP A 214 -8.99 10.30 13.53
C ASP A 214 -8.30 9.60 12.34
N LEU A 215 -8.63 10.02 11.11
CA LEU A 215 -8.09 9.47 9.87
C LEU A 215 -6.91 10.26 9.33
N LEU A 216 -6.47 11.32 10.02
CA LEU A 216 -5.27 12.05 9.64
C LEU A 216 -4.06 11.13 9.63
N GLY A 217 -3.45 10.93 8.45
CA GLY A 217 -2.32 10.03 8.23
C GLY A 217 -2.67 8.54 8.06
N ALA A 218 -3.97 8.18 8.10
CA ALA A 218 -4.43 6.83 7.76
C ALA A 218 -4.64 6.74 6.24
N LEU A 219 -3.66 6.20 5.53
CA LEU A 219 -3.73 6.04 4.09
C LEU A 219 -4.53 4.77 3.75
N MET A 220 -5.53 4.91 2.87
CA MET A 220 -6.41 3.80 2.48
C MET A 220 -6.19 3.34 1.05
N VAL A 221 -5.70 4.22 0.18
CA VAL A 221 -5.22 3.87 -1.17
C VAL A 221 -3.72 4.12 -1.17
N ASN A 222 -2.91 3.06 -1.10
CA ASN A 222 -1.46 3.19 -0.91
C ASN A 222 -0.67 2.95 -2.19
N HIS A 223 -1.31 2.43 -3.23
CA HIS A 223 -0.70 2.41 -4.53
C HIS A 223 -1.70 2.62 -5.67
N GLY A 224 -1.18 3.15 -6.77
CA GLY A 224 -1.86 3.24 -8.05
C GLY A 224 -2.17 1.87 -8.64
N GLU A 225 -2.69 1.88 -9.87
CA GLU A 225 -3.00 0.67 -10.64
C GLU A 225 -1.88 -0.36 -10.52
N GLN A 226 -2.23 -1.59 -10.11
CA GLN A 226 -1.34 -2.70 -10.43
C GLN A 226 -1.41 -2.89 -11.94
N VAL A 227 -0.46 -2.28 -12.67
CA VAL A 227 -0.19 -2.63 -14.07
C VAL A 227 0.42 -4.04 -14.07
N ASN A 228 -0.41 -5.05 -13.82
CA ASN A 228 -0.13 -6.46 -14.09
C ASN A 228 -0.33 -6.77 -15.59
N ILE A 229 -0.26 -5.75 -16.44
CA ILE A 229 -0.56 -5.88 -17.87
C ILE A 229 0.72 -6.27 -18.59
N GLY A 230 1.01 -7.57 -18.56
CA GLY A 230 2.10 -8.20 -19.30
C GLY A 230 1.98 -9.71 -19.21
N ALA A 231 1.32 -10.32 -20.22
CA ALA A 231 1.07 -11.75 -20.45
C ALA A 231 0.38 -12.57 -19.32
N LYS A 232 0.35 -12.11 -18.06
CA LYS A 232 -0.26 -12.75 -16.88
C LYS A 232 -1.25 -11.88 -16.09
N GLY A 233 -1.78 -10.79 -16.65
CA GLY A 233 -2.69 -9.92 -15.89
C GLY A 233 -3.67 -9.05 -16.67
N LEU A 234 -4.33 -9.65 -17.67
CA LEU A 234 -5.71 -9.31 -17.99
C LEU A 234 -6.61 -10.18 -17.09
N THR A 235 -6.77 -9.77 -15.83
CA THR A 235 -7.63 -10.51 -14.90
C THR A 235 -9.03 -9.93 -14.93
N CYS A 236 -10.01 -10.63 -15.50
CA CYS A 236 -11.42 -10.21 -15.44
C CYS A 236 -12.06 -10.56 -14.09
N GLU A 237 -11.33 -10.29 -13.01
CA GLU A 237 -11.85 -10.51 -11.67
C GLU A 237 -13.02 -9.56 -11.38
N PRO A 238 -13.93 -9.92 -10.46
CA PRO A 238 -14.97 -9.02 -10.00
C PRO A 238 -14.40 -7.71 -9.44
N VAL A 239 -14.76 -6.60 -10.07
CA VAL A 239 -14.35 -5.25 -9.64
C VAL A 239 -15.55 -4.33 -9.44
N LEU A 240 -15.44 -3.42 -8.48
CA LEU A 240 -16.36 -2.29 -8.37
C LEU A 240 -15.85 -1.16 -9.28
N ALA A 241 -16.63 -0.83 -10.30
CA ALA A 241 -16.41 0.31 -11.17
C ALA A 241 -17.20 1.52 -10.64
N ILE A 242 -16.53 2.67 -10.52
CA ILE A 242 -17.14 3.94 -10.11
C ILE A 242 -17.05 4.86 -11.32
N MET A 243 -18.19 5.43 -11.72
CA MET A 243 -18.34 6.17 -12.97
C MET A 243 -18.43 7.68 -12.72
N SER A 244 -17.86 8.47 -13.63
CA SER A 244 -17.93 9.94 -13.60
C SER A 244 -19.32 10.47 -13.96
N ARG A 245 -20.09 9.70 -14.75
CA ARG A 245 -21.50 9.95 -15.09
C ARG A 245 -22.33 8.73 -14.74
N GLN A 246 -23.55 8.95 -14.26
CA GLN A 246 -24.44 7.84 -13.94
C GLN A 246 -24.82 7.06 -15.20
N ARG A 247 -24.79 5.74 -15.12
CA ARG A 247 -25.39 4.84 -16.12
C ARG A 247 -26.61 4.20 -15.48
N HIS A 248 -27.78 4.34 -16.11
CA HIS A 248 -29.05 3.85 -15.58
C HIS A 248 -29.33 4.31 -14.13
N GLY A 249 -28.99 5.56 -13.80
CA GLY A 249 -29.18 6.13 -12.45
C GLY A 249 -28.17 5.65 -11.39
N GLN A 250 -27.20 4.82 -11.76
CA GLN A 250 -26.18 4.31 -10.84
C GLN A 250 -24.83 4.99 -11.08
N SER A 251 -24.17 5.41 -10.00
CA SER A 251 -22.80 5.97 -10.04
C SER A 251 -21.71 4.89 -9.91
N ALA A 252 -22.09 3.64 -9.64
CA ALA A 252 -21.17 2.52 -9.55
C ALA A 252 -21.86 1.20 -9.93
N CYS A 253 -21.10 0.26 -10.49
CA CYS A 253 -21.58 -1.08 -10.83
C CYS A 253 -20.47 -2.12 -10.61
N ILE A 254 -20.83 -3.40 -10.57
CA ILE A 254 -19.86 -4.50 -10.44
C ILE A 254 -19.64 -5.12 -11.82
N LEU A 255 -18.37 -5.18 -12.25
CA LEU A 255 -17.97 -5.88 -13.48
C LEU A 255 -17.49 -7.28 -13.11
N ASN A 256 -18.34 -8.27 -13.34
CA ASN A 256 -18.12 -9.66 -12.88
C ASN A 256 -17.62 -10.60 -13.98
N THR A 257 -17.69 -10.20 -15.25
CA THR A 257 -17.32 -11.04 -16.40
C THR A 257 -16.46 -10.25 -17.37
N GLN A 258 -15.72 -10.96 -18.23
CA GLN A 258 -14.89 -10.34 -19.24
C GLN A 258 -15.69 -9.41 -20.17
N GLU A 259 -16.88 -9.84 -20.59
CA GLU A 259 -17.75 -9.07 -21.47
C GLU A 259 -18.17 -7.75 -20.81
N ALA A 260 -18.49 -7.77 -19.51
CA ALA A 260 -18.84 -6.57 -18.76
C ALA A 260 -17.65 -5.60 -18.65
N HIS A 261 -16.42 -6.12 -18.50
CA HIS A 261 -15.21 -5.29 -18.52
C HIS A 261 -15.02 -4.63 -19.90
N GLU A 262 -15.08 -5.41 -20.98
CA GLU A 262 -14.90 -4.93 -22.35
C GLU A 262 -15.98 -3.93 -22.78
N GLU A 263 -17.24 -4.18 -22.42
CA GLU A 263 -18.34 -3.23 -22.63
C GLU A 263 -18.12 -1.95 -21.82
N PHE A 264 -17.66 -2.07 -20.57
CA PHE A 264 -17.40 -0.90 -19.75
C PHE A 264 -16.31 -0.02 -20.36
N TYR A 265 -15.19 -0.61 -20.81
CA TYR A 265 -14.05 0.11 -21.41
C TYR A 265 -14.39 0.78 -22.73
N ARG A 266 -15.21 0.13 -23.59
CA ARG A 266 -15.65 0.73 -24.86
C ARG A 266 -16.49 1.99 -24.67
N ASN A 267 -17.20 2.10 -23.54
CA ASN A 267 -18.17 3.17 -23.27
C ASN A 267 -17.70 4.17 -22.21
N ALA A 268 -16.47 4.04 -21.69
CA ALA A 268 -15.94 4.82 -20.57
C ALA A 268 -15.60 6.27 -20.90
#